data_AF-A0A835XQJ7-F1
#
_entry.id   AF-A0A835XQJ7-F1
#
_cell.length_a   1.000
_cell.length_b   1.000
_cell.length_c   1.000
_cell.angle_alpha   90.00
_cell.angle_beta   90.00
_cell.angle_gamma   90.00
#
_symmetry.space_group_name_H-M   'P 1'
#
loop_
_entity.id
_entity.type
_entity.pdbx_description
1 polymer ?
#
loop_
_entity_poly.entity_id
_entity_poly.type
_entity_poly.pdbx_seq_one_letter_code
_entity_poly.pdbx_strand_id
1 'polypeptide(L)'
;MPVEVDLLLLPNVVEGRYDWMSRQHEALMVPVPRLVTRALKTWHDGLDVSTVPNCGIGSVALEVLALAAHQQLRWQQKWQGYSRKDSPKVYQARLFQAALSLLVEAVEEGRVVTVDAGTWGSPRSPLDYQHCWAADPVKIIHPIDPTCNLAHQRPDKPTAQWQAVAAEAKELLDTFRTGTLGEVLGRLGPAMQLQRDRERAAWDRRLRLVLTSPDGWGTTAFRR
;
A
#
# COMPACT_ATOMS: atom_id res chain seq x y z
N MET A 1 -5.31 -29.53 -10.99
CA MET A 1 -5.45 -29.10 -9.59
C MET A 1 -4.75 -27.76 -9.45
N PRO A 2 -5.47 -26.64 -9.33
CA PRO A 2 -4.82 -25.35 -9.16
C PRO A 2 -4.37 -25.22 -7.70
N VAL A 3 -3.08 -24.98 -7.51
CA VAL A 3 -2.43 -24.75 -6.22
C VAL A 3 -3.02 -23.48 -5.60
N GLU A 4 -3.80 -23.65 -4.55
CA GLU A 4 -4.13 -22.61 -3.58
C GLU A 4 -2.85 -22.22 -2.85
N VAL A 5 -2.42 -20.97 -3.01
CA VAL A 5 -1.42 -20.37 -2.12
C VAL A 5 -2.21 -19.71 -1.01
N ASP A 6 -2.38 -20.46 0.08
CA ASP A 6 -2.95 -20.01 1.35
C ASP A 6 -2.07 -18.90 1.94
N LEU A 7 -2.54 -17.66 1.88
CA LEU A 7 -1.91 -16.49 2.52
C LEU A 7 -2.55 -16.16 3.89
N LEU A 8 -3.17 -17.16 4.52
CA LEU A 8 -3.79 -17.09 5.86
C LEU A 8 -2.81 -17.26 7.03
N LEU A 9 -1.49 -17.32 6.81
CA LEU A 9 -0.56 -17.64 7.89
C LEU A 9 0.43 -16.48 8.12
N LEU A 10 0.09 -15.59 9.06
CA LEU A 10 0.80 -15.47 10.35
C LEU A 10 0.17 -14.39 11.28
N PRO A 11 0.12 -14.62 12.61
CA PRO A 11 -0.57 -13.78 13.61
C PRO A 11 0.37 -12.82 14.39
N ASN A 12 -0.25 -11.77 14.98
CA ASN A 12 0.10 -11.08 16.26
C ASN A 12 1.47 -10.35 16.37
N VAL A 13 1.74 -9.29 17.15
CA VAL A 13 1.08 -8.45 18.17
C VAL A 13 2.04 -7.27 18.43
N VAL A 14 1.54 -6.06 18.74
CA VAL A 14 2.18 -5.17 19.74
C VAL A 14 1.07 -4.43 20.49
N GLU A 15 0.79 -4.88 21.72
CA GLU A 15 -0.01 -4.17 22.71
C GLU A 15 0.77 -2.97 23.28
N GLY A 16 0.06 -1.86 23.50
CA GLY A 16 0.52 -0.79 24.40
C GLY A 16 0.57 0.60 23.77
N ARG A 17 -0.43 1.42 24.10
CA ARG A 17 -0.56 2.89 23.91
C ARG A 17 -1.01 3.44 22.53
N TYR A 18 -1.07 2.65 21.46
CA TYR A 18 -1.62 3.04 20.14
C TYR A 18 -2.88 2.27 19.72
N ASP A 19 -3.51 1.59 20.68
CA ASP A 19 -4.57 0.62 20.46
C ASP A 19 -5.80 1.20 19.74
N TRP A 20 -6.18 2.45 20.03
CA TRP A 20 -7.33 3.08 19.38
C TRP A 20 -7.07 3.51 17.93
N MET A 21 -5.90 4.08 17.62
CA MET A 21 -5.52 4.43 16.23
C MET A 21 -5.33 3.19 15.37
N SER A 22 -4.75 2.12 15.95
CA SER A 22 -4.57 0.83 15.27
C SER A 22 -5.91 0.18 14.92
N ARG A 23 -6.89 0.19 15.84
CA ARG A 23 -8.25 -0.35 15.58
C ARG A 23 -8.99 0.44 14.50
N GLN A 24 -8.82 1.76 14.45
CA GLN A 24 -9.44 2.62 13.43
C GLN A 24 -8.81 2.42 12.05
N HIS A 25 -7.48 2.40 11.99
CA HIS A 25 -6.73 2.05 10.79
C HIS A 25 -7.14 0.66 10.29
N GLU A 26 -7.26 -0.31 11.21
CA GLU A 26 -7.66 -1.66 10.88
C GLU A 26 -9.07 -1.70 10.30
N ALA A 27 -10.04 -1.01 10.92
CA ALA A 27 -11.43 -0.90 10.47
C ALA A 27 -11.57 -0.31 9.06
N LEU A 28 -10.79 0.73 8.73
CA LEU A 28 -10.74 1.32 7.39
C LEU A 28 -10.18 0.34 6.35
N MET A 29 -9.33 -0.60 6.76
CA MET A 29 -8.67 -1.57 5.87
C MET A 29 -9.42 -2.91 5.72
N VAL A 30 -10.55 -3.12 6.40
CA VAL A 30 -11.31 -4.41 6.42
C VAL A 30 -11.95 -4.80 5.07
N PRO A 31 -12.63 -3.91 4.31
CA PRO A 31 -13.38 -4.34 3.12
C PRO A 31 -12.55 -4.48 1.81
N VAL A 32 -11.22 -4.63 1.92
CA VAL A 32 -10.15 -4.62 0.87
C VAL A 32 -9.61 -3.21 0.59
N PRO A 33 -8.34 -2.95 0.99
CA PRO A 33 -7.23 -3.00 0.02
C PRO A 33 -5.98 -3.72 0.52
N ARG A 34 -6.00 -4.51 1.60
CA ARG A 34 -4.78 -5.12 2.18
C ARG A 34 -3.85 -5.81 1.16
N LEU A 35 -4.40 -6.58 0.21
CA LEU A 35 -3.61 -7.24 -0.84
C LEU A 35 -3.05 -6.25 -1.87
N VAL A 36 -3.85 -5.27 -2.30
CA VAL A 36 -3.38 -4.26 -3.28
C VAL A 36 -2.40 -3.29 -2.64
N THR A 37 -2.64 -2.88 -1.39
CA THR A 37 -1.70 -2.13 -0.57
C THR A 37 -0.38 -2.87 -0.42
N ARG A 38 -0.41 -4.19 -0.13
CA ARG A 38 0.81 -5.01 -0.10
C ARG A 38 1.50 -5.02 -1.46
N ALA A 39 0.76 -5.26 -2.54
CA ALA A 39 1.32 -5.24 -3.89
C ALA A 39 1.95 -3.89 -4.24
N LEU A 40 1.31 -2.78 -3.86
CA LEU A 40 1.79 -1.42 -4.10
C LEU A 40 3.07 -1.13 -3.30
N LYS A 41 3.11 -1.52 -2.03
CA LYS A 41 4.31 -1.41 -1.19
C LYS A 41 5.44 -2.30 -1.71
N THR A 42 5.15 -3.53 -2.08
CA THR A 42 6.14 -4.46 -2.62
C THR A 42 6.71 -3.95 -3.93
N TRP A 43 5.85 -3.49 -4.85
CA TRP A 43 6.28 -2.84 -6.09
C TRP A 43 7.19 -1.65 -5.80
N HIS A 44 6.75 -0.73 -4.93
CA HIS A 44 7.52 0.44 -4.52
C HIS A 44 8.88 0.08 -3.91
N ASP A 45 8.92 -0.89 -3.00
CA ASP A 45 10.15 -1.33 -2.33
C ASP A 45 11.12 -2.05 -3.28
N GLY A 46 10.58 -2.63 -4.35
CA GLY A 46 11.34 -3.32 -5.40
C GLY A 46 11.75 -2.41 -6.55
N LEU A 47 11.38 -1.13 -6.53
CA LEU A 47 11.89 -0.17 -7.49
C LEU A 47 13.38 0.02 -7.24
N ASP A 48 14.19 -0.33 -8.22
CA ASP A 48 15.61 0.00 -8.24
C ASP A 48 15.76 1.46 -8.68
N VAL A 49 15.28 2.37 -7.82
CA VAL A 49 15.56 3.81 -7.94
C VAL A 49 17.02 4.00 -7.48
N SER A 50 17.94 3.40 -8.24
CA SER A 50 19.31 2.98 -7.94
C SER A 50 20.31 4.10 -7.61
N THR A 51 19.84 5.29 -7.23
CA THR A 51 20.72 6.37 -6.75
C THR A 51 20.43 6.83 -5.32
N VAL A 52 19.34 6.39 -4.67
CA VAL A 52 19.03 6.81 -3.29
C VAL A 52 18.46 5.65 -2.45
N PRO A 53 19.18 5.14 -1.44
CA PRO A 53 18.60 4.20 -0.48
C PRO A 53 17.44 4.86 0.26
N ASN A 54 16.28 4.19 0.31
CA ASN A 54 15.02 4.69 0.87
C ASN A 54 14.50 5.94 0.15
N CYS A 55 13.67 5.75 -0.88
CA CYS A 55 12.97 6.80 -1.63
C CYS A 55 11.99 7.67 -0.79
N GLY A 56 12.08 7.64 0.55
CA GLY A 56 11.46 8.58 1.50
C GLY A 56 9.94 8.50 1.63
N ILE A 57 9.24 7.79 0.75
CA ILE A 57 7.78 7.69 0.75
C ILE A 57 7.30 6.79 1.89
N GLY A 58 6.46 7.33 2.76
CA GLY A 58 5.88 6.61 3.89
C GLY A 58 4.86 5.55 3.45
N SER A 59 4.91 4.39 4.09
CA SER A 59 3.99 3.27 3.82
C SER A 59 2.51 3.61 3.98
N VAL A 60 2.19 4.56 4.87
CA VAL A 60 0.83 5.06 5.11
C VAL A 60 0.31 5.89 3.93
N ALA A 61 1.18 6.62 3.23
CA ALA A 61 0.77 7.36 2.03
C ALA A 61 0.31 6.39 0.92
N LEU A 62 1.01 5.26 0.75
CA LEU A 62 0.64 4.20 -0.19
C LEU A 62 -0.69 3.51 0.20
N GLU A 63 -0.95 3.34 1.50
CA GLU A 63 -2.24 2.84 2.01
C GLU A 63 -3.39 3.78 1.65
N VAL A 64 -3.20 5.09 1.89
CA VAL A 64 -4.21 6.11 1.59
C VAL A 64 -4.48 6.21 0.10
N LEU A 65 -3.46 6.09 -0.76
CA LEU A 65 -3.63 6.01 -2.22
C LEU A 65 -4.50 4.80 -2.62
N ALA A 66 -4.23 3.62 -2.06
CA ALA A 66 -5.01 2.42 -2.36
C ALA A 66 -6.47 2.54 -1.88
N LEU A 67 -6.70 3.15 -0.71
CA LEU A 67 -8.03 3.42 -0.18
C LEU A 67 -8.80 4.45 -1.04
N ALA A 68 -8.15 5.54 -1.43
CA ALA A 68 -8.76 6.56 -2.27
C ALA A 68 -9.13 6.00 -3.66
N ALA A 69 -8.24 5.21 -4.26
CA ALA A 69 -8.52 4.50 -5.50
C ALA A 69 -9.70 3.52 -5.36
N HIS A 70 -9.79 2.80 -4.23
CA HIS A 70 -10.91 1.92 -3.93
C HIS A 70 -12.23 2.69 -3.90
N GLN A 71 -12.28 3.81 -3.18
CA GLN A 71 -13.47 4.66 -3.10
C GLN A 71 -13.86 5.23 -4.47
N GLN A 72 -12.89 5.69 -5.26
CA GLN A 72 -13.14 6.18 -6.62
C GLN A 72 -13.76 5.10 -7.52
N LEU A 73 -13.22 3.88 -7.51
CA LEU A 73 -13.77 2.76 -8.29
C LEU A 73 -15.18 2.35 -7.82
N ARG A 74 -15.42 2.36 -6.51
CA ARG A 74 -16.75 2.04 -5.95
C ARG A 74 -17.79 3.10 -6.31
N TRP A 75 -17.40 4.36 -6.30
CA TRP A 75 -18.23 5.47 -6.76
C TRP A 75 -18.57 5.33 -8.25
N GLN A 76 -17.57 5.05 -9.11
CA GLN A 76 -17.78 4.79 -10.53
C GLN A 76 -18.72 3.60 -10.77
N GLN A 77 -18.55 2.49 -10.04
CA GLN A 77 -19.45 1.33 -10.14
C GLN A 77 -20.89 1.67 -9.76
N LYS A 78 -21.08 2.45 -8.70
CA LYS A 78 -22.41 2.84 -8.21
C LYS A 78 -23.15 3.75 -9.19
N TRP A 79 -22.45 4.71 -9.80
CA TRP A 79 -23.08 5.80 -10.55
C TRP A 79 -22.95 5.72 -12.07
N GLN A 80 -21.98 4.96 -12.61
CA GLN A 80 -21.76 4.83 -14.06
C GLN A 80 -22.29 3.50 -14.62
N GLY A 81 -23.11 2.78 -13.85
CA GLY A 81 -23.71 1.51 -14.31
C GLY A 81 -22.69 0.39 -14.55
N TYR A 82 -21.48 0.50 -13.99
CA TYR A 82 -20.45 -0.53 -14.13
C TYR A 82 -20.92 -1.79 -13.42
N SER A 83 -21.39 -2.77 -14.20
CA SER A 83 -21.91 -4.03 -13.69
C SER A 83 -20.85 -4.71 -12.82
N ARG A 84 -21.27 -5.17 -11.63
CA ARG A 84 -20.46 -5.85 -10.60
C ARG A 84 -19.91 -7.24 -11.02
N LYS A 85 -19.74 -7.46 -12.32
CA LYS A 85 -19.40 -8.74 -12.97
C LYS A 85 -17.90 -9.05 -12.97
N ASP A 86 -17.05 -8.13 -12.54
CA ASP A 86 -15.61 -8.37 -12.46
C ASP A 86 -15.32 -9.44 -11.40
N SER A 87 -14.50 -10.42 -11.75
CA SER A 87 -13.96 -11.35 -10.75
C SER A 87 -13.14 -10.58 -9.71
N PRO A 88 -12.99 -11.09 -8.49
CA PRO A 88 -12.17 -10.45 -7.45
C PRO A 88 -10.75 -10.12 -7.92
N LYS A 89 -10.16 -10.95 -8.78
CA LYS A 89 -8.81 -10.74 -9.34
C LYS A 89 -8.76 -9.57 -10.34
N VAL A 90 -9.77 -9.46 -11.20
CA VAL A 90 -9.89 -8.34 -12.13
C VAL A 90 -10.07 -7.03 -11.36
N TYR A 91 -10.89 -7.06 -10.31
CA TYR A 91 -11.05 -5.89 -9.44
C TYR A 91 -9.74 -5.48 -8.75
N GLN A 92 -8.97 -6.44 -8.23
CA GLN A 92 -7.67 -6.17 -7.62
C GLN A 92 -6.66 -5.56 -8.61
N ALA A 93 -6.59 -6.07 -9.84
CA ALA A 93 -5.73 -5.51 -10.88
C ALA A 93 -6.14 -4.07 -11.25
N ARG A 94 -7.45 -3.83 -11.43
CA ARG A 94 -7.98 -2.48 -11.67
C ARG A 94 -7.72 -1.53 -10.52
N LEU A 95 -7.84 -2.01 -9.28
CA LEU A 95 -7.56 -1.22 -8.08
C LEU A 95 -6.07 -0.85 -8.00
N PHE A 96 -5.18 -1.78 -8.32
CA PHE A 96 -3.74 -1.50 -8.40
C PHE A 96 -3.42 -0.45 -9.47
N GLN A 97 -3.95 -0.59 -10.69
CA GLN A 97 -3.81 0.41 -11.76
C GLN A 97 -4.40 1.77 -11.36
N ALA A 98 -5.56 1.80 -10.71
CA ALA A 98 -6.18 3.02 -10.23
C ALA A 98 -5.34 3.72 -9.16
N ALA A 99 -4.70 2.96 -8.26
CA ALA A 99 -3.79 3.51 -7.26
C ALA A 99 -2.51 4.09 -7.89
N LEU A 100 -1.93 3.41 -8.89
CA LEU A 100 -0.80 3.95 -9.67
C LEU A 100 -1.18 5.23 -10.42
N SER A 101 -2.37 5.25 -11.05
CA SER A 101 -2.85 6.43 -11.78
C SER A 101 -3.05 7.60 -10.83
N LEU A 102 -3.65 7.36 -9.66
CA LEU A 102 -3.84 8.37 -8.63
C LEU A 102 -2.52 8.91 -8.07
N LEU A 103 -1.49 8.06 -7.95
CA LEU A 103 -0.14 8.51 -7.58
C LEU A 103 0.42 9.46 -8.66
N VAL A 104 0.34 9.10 -9.94
CA VAL A 104 0.80 9.95 -11.04
C VAL A 104 0.07 11.29 -11.03
N GLU A 105 -1.25 11.30 -10.93
CA GLU A 105 -2.06 12.52 -10.88
C GLU A 105 -1.72 13.39 -9.65
N ALA A 106 -1.47 12.77 -8.49
CA ALA A 106 -1.08 13.50 -7.29
C ALA A 106 0.27 14.21 -7.43
N VAL A 107 1.19 13.62 -8.20
CA VAL A 107 2.56 14.14 -8.39
C VAL A 107 2.66 15.09 -9.58
N GLU A 108 2.13 14.72 -10.74
CA GLU A 108 2.26 15.49 -11.99
C GLU A 108 1.21 16.60 -12.08
N GLU A 109 -0.01 16.37 -11.60
CA GLU A 109 -1.15 17.30 -11.74
C GLU A 109 -1.48 18.04 -10.44
N GLY A 110 -0.81 17.69 -9.33
CA GLY A 110 -1.07 18.27 -8.02
C GLY A 110 -2.44 17.88 -7.45
N ARG A 111 -3.03 16.76 -7.91
CA ARG A 111 -4.32 16.27 -7.41
C ARG A 111 -4.24 16.03 -5.90
N VAL A 112 -5.19 16.63 -5.16
CA VAL A 112 -5.32 16.39 -3.72
C VAL A 112 -5.96 15.02 -3.49
N VAL A 113 -5.25 14.14 -2.81
CA VAL A 113 -5.73 12.79 -2.46
C VAL A 113 -6.32 12.81 -1.06
N THR A 114 -7.60 12.45 -0.97
CA THR A 114 -8.36 12.35 0.28
C THR A 114 -9.12 11.02 0.33
N VAL A 115 -9.38 10.54 1.53
CA VAL A 115 -10.22 9.36 1.78
C VAL A 115 -11.36 9.76 2.69
N ASP A 116 -12.59 9.39 2.34
CA ASP A 116 -13.74 9.51 3.22
C ASP A 116 -13.66 8.43 4.30
N ALA A 117 -13.27 8.80 5.52
CA ALA A 117 -13.20 7.89 6.65
C ALA A 117 -14.53 7.74 7.42
N GLY A 118 -15.63 8.27 6.88
CA GLY A 118 -16.95 8.22 7.48
C GLY A 118 -16.94 8.78 8.89
N THR A 119 -17.50 8.03 9.85
CA THR A 119 -17.56 8.43 11.26
C THR A 119 -16.21 8.61 11.94
N TRP A 120 -15.13 8.10 11.34
CA TRP A 120 -13.76 8.22 11.85
C TRP A 120 -13.01 9.41 11.24
N GLY A 121 -13.54 10.00 10.17
CA GLY A 121 -12.95 11.16 9.52
C GLY A 121 -13.26 12.46 10.25
N SER A 122 -12.56 13.53 9.86
CA SER A 122 -12.96 14.87 10.24
C SER A 122 -14.35 15.18 9.70
N PRO A 123 -15.26 15.78 10.49
CA PRO A 123 -16.58 16.21 9.98
C PRO A 123 -16.49 17.43 9.06
N ARG A 124 -15.31 18.08 8.99
CA ARG A 124 -15.04 19.23 8.13
C ARG A 124 -14.36 18.80 6.84
N SER A 125 -14.52 19.62 5.80
CA SER A 125 -13.87 19.35 4.52
C SER A 125 -12.35 19.40 4.69
N PRO A 126 -11.57 18.48 4.09
CA PRO A 126 -10.12 18.61 4.04
C PRO A 126 -9.64 19.96 3.48
N LEU A 127 -10.43 20.58 2.59
CA LEU A 127 -10.12 21.88 2.00
C LEU A 127 -10.15 23.02 3.03
N ASP A 128 -10.91 22.89 4.13
CA ASP A 128 -10.92 23.88 5.21
C ASP A 128 -9.54 24.00 5.90
N TYR A 129 -8.69 22.99 5.71
CA TYR A 129 -7.33 22.90 6.26
C TYR A 129 -6.25 23.08 5.20
N GLN A 130 -6.61 23.58 4.01
CA GLN A 130 -5.67 23.77 2.90
C GLN A 130 -4.42 24.59 3.30
N HIS A 131 -4.57 25.56 4.20
CA HIS A 131 -3.45 26.36 4.71
C HIS A 131 -2.33 25.53 5.38
N CYS A 132 -2.60 24.29 5.81
CA CYS A 132 -1.60 23.42 6.41
C CYS A 132 -0.66 22.74 5.39
N TRP A 133 -1.11 22.57 4.14
CA TRP A 133 -0.41 21.74 3.15
C TRP A 133 -0.42 22.32 1.72
N ALA A 134 -1.01 23.50 1.50
CA ALA A 134 -1.12 24.13 0.18
C ALA A 134 0.23 24.29 -0.53
N ALA A 135 1.27 24.59 0.24
CA ALA A 135 2.63 24.81 -0.28
C ALA A 135 3.35 23.49 -0.64
N ASP A 136 2.87 22.34 -0.18
CA ASP A 136 3.51 21.06 -0.47
C ASP A 136 3.27 20.64 -1.93
N PRO A 137 4.28 20.09 -2.62
CA PRO A 137 4.14 19.71 -4.03
C PRO A 137 3.14 18.56 -4.21
N VAL A 138 3.21 17.54 -3.35
CA VAL A 138 2.33 16.36 -3.36
C VAL A 138 1.41 16.41 -2.14
N LYS A 139 0.12 16.12 -2.32
CA LYS A 139 -0.92 16.34 -1.31
C LYS A 139 -1.71 15.05 -1.07
N ILE A 140 -1.25 14.25 -0.12
CA ILE A 140 -1.92 13.02 0.31
C ILE A 140 -2.35 13.21 1.76
N ILE A 141 -3.62 13.53 1.96
CA ILE A 141 -4.12 14.00 3.25
C ILE A 141 -4.52 12.81 4.13
N HIS A 142 -4.10 12.84 5.40
CA HIS A 142 -4.44 11.79 6.34
C HIS A 142 -5.96 11.71 6.56
N PRO A 143 -6.59 10.51 6.48
CA PRO A 143 -8.05 10.36 6.52
C PRO A 143 -8.73 10.86 7.79
N ILE A 144 -8.01 10.86 8.92
CA ILE A 144 -8.52 11.25 10.24
C ILE A 144 -8.10 12.68 10.61
N ASP A 145 -6.94 13.12 10.12
CA ASP A 145 -6.34 14.40 10.49
C ASP A 145 -6.11 15.25 9.21
N PRO A 146 -7.03 16.15 8.86
CA PRO A 146 -6.95 16.93 7.63
C PRO A 146 -5.84 17.99 7.64
N THR A 147 -5.19 18.23 8.79
CA THR A 147 -4.01 19.09 8.89
C THR A 147 -2.73 18.38 8.44
N CYS A 148 -2.75 17.04 8.44
CA CYS A 148 -1.59 16.21 8.17
C CYS A 148 -1.51 15.81 6.70
N ASN A 149 -0.50 16.31 6.00
CA ASN A 149 -0.10 15.80 4.69
C ASN A 149 0.94 14.68 4.84
N LEU A 150 0.59 13.47 4.41
CA LEU A 150 1.45 12.28 4.46
C LEU A 150 2.62 12.34 3.49
N ALA A 151 2.57 13.22 2.49
CA ALA A 151 3.65 13.46 1.55
C ALA A 151 4.60 14.59 1.98
N HIS A 152 4.33 15.24 3.11
CA HIS A 152 5.16 16.33 3.63
C HIS A 152 6.59 15.84 3.95
N GLN A 153 7.59 16.61 3.53
CA GLN A 153 8.99 16.29 3.79
C GLN A 153 9.30 16.49 5.27
N ARG A 154 9.73 15.41 5.95
CA ARG A 154 10.16 15.49 7.35
C ARG A 154 11.66 15.79 7.43
N PRO A 155 12.12 16.65 8.36
CA PRO A 155 13.54 16.99 8.48
C PRO A 155 14.46 15.79 8.79
N ASP A 156 13.93 14.77 9.47
CA ASP A 156 14.64 13.57 9.93
C ASP A 156 14.57 12.39 8.94
N LYS A 157 13.87 12.55 7.81
CA LYS A 157 13.66 11.48 6.83
C LYS A 157 14.37 11.77 5.52
N PRO A 158 14.80 10.71 4.78
CA PRO A 158 15.28 10.86 3.42
C PRO A 158 14.28 11.63 2.55
N THR A 159 14.78 12.40 1.59
CA THR A 159 13.93 13.14 0.64
C THR A 159 13.08 12.17 -0.17
N ALA A 160 11.77 12.38 -0.15
CA ALA A 160 10.86 11.54 -0.91
C ALA A 160 11.02 11.75 -2.42
N GLN A 161 11.28 10.67 -3.15
CA GLN A 161 11.54 10.69 -4.61
C GLN A 161 10.24 10.57 -5.40
N TRP A 162 9.27 11.44 -5.14
CA TRP A 162 7.93 11.36 -5.72
C TRP A 162 7.93 11.37 -7.25
N GLN A 163 8.74 12.23 -7.90
CA GLN A 163 8.80 12.29 -9.37
C GLN A 163 9.33 10.99 -9.99
N ALA A 164 10.38 10.39 -9.41
CA ALA A 164 10.92 9.14 -9.92
C ALA A 164 9.91 8.00 -9.79
N VAL A 165 9.22 7.91 -8.65
CA VAL A 165 8.19 6.89 -8.42
C VAL A 165 6.97 7.10 -9.33
N ALA A 166 6.59 8.35 -9.62
CA ALA A 166 5.53 8.66 -10.59
C ALA A 166 5.93 8.27 -12.03
N ALA A 167 7.18 8.49 -12.43
CA ALA A 167 7.68 8.05 -13.73
C ALA A 167 7.61 6.52 -13.88
N GLU A 168 8.07 5.77 -12.87
CA GLU A 168 7.96 4.30 -12.83
C GLU A 168 6.50 3.82 -12.86
N ALA A 169 5.61 4.49 -12.13
CA ALA A 169 4.18 4.19 -12.17
C ALA A 169 3.58 4.39 -13.57
N LYS A 170 3.97 5.46 -14.26
CA LYS A 170 3.52 5.80 -15.61
C LYS A 170 4.00 4.77 -16.63
N GLU A 171 5.25 4.35 -16.56
CA GLU A 171 5.78 3.27 -17.42
C GLU A 171 5.06 1.94 -17.18
N LEU A 172 4.79 1.60 -15.91
CA LEU A 172 4.06 0.39 -15.57
C LEU A 172 2.61 0.45 -16.07
N LEU A 173 1.94 1.61 -15.93
CA LEU A 173 0.60 1.83 -16.49
C LEU A 173 0.58 1.71 -18.01
N ASP A 174 1.59 2.25 -18.71
CA ASP A 174 1.69 2.09 -20.16
C ASP A 174 1.89 0.61 -20.54
N THR A 175 2.75 -0.11 -19.81
CA THR A 175 2.95 -1.55 -19.99
C THR A 175 1.65 -2.34 -19.81
N PHE A 176 0.81 -1.97 -18.83
CA PHE A 176 -0.52 -2.57 -18.67
C PHE A 176 -1.47 -2.30 -19.84
N ARG A 177 -1.30 -1.18 -20.54
CA ARG A 177 -2.18 -0.74 -21.64
C ARG A 177 -1.77 -1.34 -22.98
N THR A 178 -0.48 -1.40 -23.26
CA THR A 178 0.06 -1.70 -24.60
C THR A 178 0.86 -3.00 -24.65
N GLY A 179 1.29 -3.51 -23.50
CA GLY A 179 2.17 -4.66 -23.39
C GLY A 179 1.45 -5.99 -23.25
N THR A 180 2.27 -7.04 -23.27
CA THR A 180 1.92 -8.43 -22.99
C THR A 180 1.95 -8.72 -21.50
N LEU A 181 1.29 -9.80 -21.08
CA LEU A 181 1.36 -10.29 -19.70
C LEU A 181 2.81 -10.58 -19.26
N GLY A 182 3.66 -11.05 -20.19
CA GLY A 182 5.08 -11.30 -19.91
C GLY A 182 5.84 -10.03 -19.55
N GLU A 183 5.58 -8.92 -20.23
CA GLU A 183 6.22 -7.62 -19.96
C GLU A 183 5.76 -7.03 -18.62
N VAL A 184 4.46 -7.13 -18.31
CA VAL A 184 3.92 -6.73 -17.00
C VAL A 184 4.57 -7.53 -15.87
N LEU A 185 4.66 -8.86 -16.02
CA LEU A 185 5.30 -9.72 -15.03
C LEU A 185 6.81 -9.47 -14.95
N GLY A 186 7.46 -9.12 -16.06
CA GLY A 186 8.86 -8.72 -16.09
C GLY A 186 9.12 -7.46 -15.26
N ARG A 187 8.25 -6.44 -15.38
CA ARG A 187 8.33 -5.20 -14.59
C ARG A 187 8.04 -5.42 -13.09
N LEU A 188 7.13 -6.33 -12.75
CA LEU A 188 6.81 -6.68 -11.35
C LEU A 188 7.79 -7.70 -10.74
N GLY A 189 8.55 -8.41 -11.58
CA GLY A 189 9.44 -9.51 -11.19
C GLY A 189 10.44 -9.17 -10.10
N PRO A 190 11.21 -8.07 -10.20
CA PRO A 190 12.16 -7.65 -9.17
C PRO A 190 11.51 -7.45 -7.80
N ALA A 191 10.35 -6.79 -7.76
CA ALA A 191 9.58 -6.58 -6.54
C ALA A 191 9.06 -7.89 -5.93
N MET A 192 8.55 -8.80 -6.77
CA MET A 192 8.12 -10.13 -6.33
C MET A 192 9.27 -10.97 -5.78
N GLN A 193 10.46 -10.86 -6.39
CA GLN A 193 11.66 -11.57 -5.94
C GLN A 193 12.15 -11.02 -4.59
N LEU A 194 12.24 -9.70 -4.45
CA LEU A 194 12.60 -9.05 -3.19
C LEU A 194 11.68 -9.46 -2.04
N GLN A 195 10.38 -9.55 -2.29
CA GLN A 195 9.40 -10.01 -1.30
C GLN A 195 9.68 -11.45 -0.85
N ARG A 196 9.94 -12.36 -1.80
CA ARG A 196 10.29 -13.76 -1.50
C ARG A 196 11.58 -13.87 -0.69
N ASP A 197 12.57 -13.05 -1.01
CA ASP A 197 13.86 -13.04 -0.30
C ASP A 197 13.70 -12.53 1.14
N ARG A 198 12.87 -11.49 1.34
CA ARG A 198 12.51 -10.99 2.69
C ARG A 198 11.77 -12.04 3.51
N GLU A 199 10.82 -12.74 2.90
CA GLU A 199 10.07 -13.82 3.55
C GLU A 199 10.99 -14.97 3.97
N ARG A 200 11.90 -15.39 3.08
CA ARG A 200 12.92 -16.40 3.39
C ARG A 200 13.80 -15.97 4.55
N ALA A 201 14.32 -14.74 4.52
CA ALA A 201 15.16 -14.20 5.60
C ALA A 201 14.40 -14.06 6.95
N ALA A 202 13.11 -13.74 6.91
CA ALA A 202 12.26 -13.72 8.10
C ALA A 202 12.06 -15.13 8.67
N TRP A 203 11.83 -16.12 7.79
CA TRP A 203 11.69 -17.52 8.18
C TRP A 203 12.98 -18.08 8.78
N ASP A 204 14.13 -17.80 8.17
CA ASP A 204 15.45 -18.20 8.70
C ASP A 204 15.73 -17.59 10.07
N ARG A 205 15.39 -16.30 10.28
CA ARG A 205 15.50 -15.66 11.60
C ARG A 205 14.61 -16.33 12.63
N ARG A 206 13.37 -16.68 12.27
CA ARG A 206 12.44 -17.36 13.17
C ARG A 206 12.91 -18.76 13.53
N LEU A 207 13.44 -19.52 12.55
CA LEU A 207 14.06 -20.81 12.81
C LEU A 207 15.25 -20.70 13.75
N ARG A 208 16.13 -19.71 13.55
CA ARG A 208 17.25 -19.47 14.47
C ARG A 208 16.76 -19.20 15.88
N LEU A 209 15.78 -18.32 16.05
CA LEU A 209 15.19 -18.01 17.37
C LEU A 209 14.59 -19.27 18.05
N VAL A 210 13.97 -20.16 17.29
CA VAL A 210 13.46 -21.44 17.81
C VAL A 210 14.59 -22.39 18.19
N LEU A 211 15.66 -22.46 17.39
CA LEU A 211 16.79 -23.37 17.60
C LEU A 211 17.79 -22.88 18.66
N THR A 212 17.85 -21.58 18.94
CA THR A 212 18.76 -20.97 19.93
C THR A 212 18.05 -20.57 21.23
N SER A 213 16.77 -20.94 21.40
CA SER A 213 16.06 -20.71 22.65
C SER A 213 16.68 -21.58 23.76
N PRO A 214 17.18 -21.00 24.87
CA PRO A 214 17.79 -21.75 25.99
C PRO A 214 16.80 -22.70 26.66
N ASP A 215 15.51 -22.41 26.54
CA ASP A 215 14.43 -23.27 27.00
C ASP A 215 14.16 -24.30 25.91
N GLY A 216 14.85 -25.43 25.99
CA GLY A 216 14.66 -26.57 25.11
C GLY A 216 13.19 -27.00 25.09
N TRP A 217 12.49 -26.74 23.98
CA TRP A 217 11.16 -27.30 23.77
C TRP A 217 11.30 -28.77 23.40
N GLY A 218 11.20 -29.61 24.42
CA GLY A 218 10.78 -31.00 24.27
C GLY A 218 9.40 -31.06 23.60
N THR A 219 9.33 -31.81 22.51
CA THR A 219 8.28 -32.82 22.24
C THR A 219 6.79 -32.46 22.44
N THR A 220 6.27 -31.28 22.05
CA THR A 220 4.79 -31.09 22.09
C THR A 220 4.14 -30.21 21.01
N ALA A 221 4.75 -29.98 19.85
CA ALA A 221 4.12 -29.15 18.79
C ALA A 221 4.00 -29.79 17.40
N PHE A 222 4.00 -31.13 17.30
CA PHE A 222 3.58 -31.86 16.09
C PHE A 222 2.66 -33.04 16.44
N ARG A 223 1.43 -32.72 16.84
CA ARG A 223 0.18 -33.50 16.70
C ARG A 223 -0.91 -32.42 16.58
N ARG A 224 -1.69 -32.28 15.51
CA ARG A 224 -2.12 -33.17 14.42
C ARG A 224 -2.17 -32.37 13.13
#